data_AF-A0A391P709-F1
#
_entry.id   AF-A0A391P709-F1
#
_cell.length_a   1.000
_cell.length_b   1.000
_cell.length_c   1.000
_cell.angle_alpha   90.00
_cell.angle_beta   90.00
_cell.angle_gamma   90.00
#
_symmetry.space_group_name_H-M   'P 1'
#
loop_
_entity.id
_entity.type
_entity.pdbx_description
1 polymer ?
#
loop_
_entity_poly.entity_id
_entity_poly.type
_entity_poly.pdbx_seq_one_letter_code
_entity_poly.pdbx_strand_id
1 'polypeptide(L)' 'RAWQQRNAYQLEESFAYFMAEIDRVSAADYVPTKQDVLNCRIKTFGIHETEFIYQGLTFQ' A
#
# COMPACT_ATOMS: atom_id res chain seq x y z
N ARG A 1 20.41 11.72 1.12
CA ARG A 1 21.50 10.78 0.81
C ARG A 1 21.03 9.34 0.86
N ALA A 2 20.47 8.85 1.98
CA ALA A 2 19.96 7.47 2.10
C ALA A 2 18.94 7.08 1.01
N TRP A 3 17.95 7.94 0.69
CA TRP A 3 16.94 7.65 -0.35
C TRP A 3 17.51 7.45 -1.77
N GLN A 4 18.61 8.14 -2.10
CA GLN A 4 19.26 8.02 -3.42
C GLN A 4 20.00 6.68 -3.58
N GLN A 5 20.38 6.04 -2.48
CA GLN A 5 21.02 4.73 -2.43
C GLN A 5 20.06 3.65 -1.94
N ARG A 6 18.74 3.88 -2.03
CA ARG A 6 17.72 2.95 -1.50
C ARG A 6 17.83 1.53 -2.04
N ASN A 7 18.41 1.34 -3.23
CA ASN A 7 18.68 0.03 -3.82
C ASN A 7 19.73 -0.79 -3.05
N ALA A 8 20.58 -0.15 -2.25
CA ALA A 8 21.56 -0.81 -1.39
C ALA A 8 20.98 -1.24 -0.03
N TYR A 9 19.74 -0.85 0.28
CA TYR A 9 19.09 -1.11 1.56
C TYR A 9 17.73 -1.77 1.33
N GLN A 10 17.20 -2.44 2.35
CA GLN A 10 15.83 -2.96 2.32
C GLN A 10 14.85 -1.85 2.70
N LEU A 11 14.70 -0.89 1.79
CA LEU A 11 13.71 0.15 1.93
C LEU A 11 12.42 -0.22 1.23
N GLU A 12 11.33 0.08 1.90
CA GLU A 12 9.99 -0.18 1.41
C GLU A 12 9.62 0.84 0.32
N GLU A 13 8.93 0.41 -0.73
CA GLU A 13 8.73 1.21 -1.94
C GLU A 13 7.67 2.29 -1.73
N SER A 14 6.62 2.00 -0.95
CA SER A 14 5.60 2.98 -0.58
C SER A 14 6.10 4.03 0.43
N PHE A 15 7.31 3.87 0.98
CA PHE A 15 7.91 4.83 1.92
C PHE A 15 7.92 6.26 1.37
N ALA A 16 8.24 6.46 0.09
CA ALA A 16 8.21 7.80 -0.51
C ALA A 16 6.79 8.38 -0.57
N TYR A 17 5.79 7.56 -0.87
CA TYR A 17 4.40 7.98 -0.93
C TYR A 17 3.91 8.44 0.45
N PHE A 18 4.09 7.61 1.49
CA PHE A 18 3.66 7.95 2.84
C PHE A 18 4.46 9.12 3.44
N MET A 19 5.76 9.21 3.15
CA MET A 19 6.58 10.29 3.68
C MET A 19 6.33 11.64 3.00
N ALA A 20 5.86 11.65 1.74
CA ALA A 20 5.40 12.86 1.07
C ALA A 20 4.08 13.39 1.66
N GLU A 21 3.26 12.51 2.25
CA GLU A 21 1.95 12.84 2.82
C GLU A 21 1.91 12.66 4.34
N ILE A 22 3.07 12.81 5.00
CA ILE A 22 3.24 12.48 6.42
C ILE A 22 2.31 13.29 7.34
N ASP A 23 2.05 14.55 7.01
CA ASP A 23 1.16 15.42 7.78
C ASP A 23 -0.29 14.91 7.76
N ARG A 24 -0.75 14.38 6.61
CA ARG A 24 -2.06 13.76 6.47
C ARG A 24 -2.15 12.46 7.25
N VAL A 25 -1.14 11.60 7.10
CA VAL A 25 -1.13 10.24 7.67
C VAL A 25 -0.93 10.26 9.20
N SER A 26 -0.32 11.33 9.73
CA SER A 26 -0.11 11.51 11.18
C SER A 26 -1.22 12.30 11.89
N ALA A 27 -2.24 12.78 11.16
CA ALA A 27 -3.37 13.48 11.74
C ALA A 27 -4.20 12.57 12.67
N ALA A 28 -4.75 13.14 13.74
CA ALA A 28 -5.51 12.39 14.75
C ALA A 28 -6.81 11.77 14.21
N ASP A 29 -7.36 12.35 13.14
CA ASP A 29 -8.58 11.96 12.45
C ASP A 29 -8.29 11.29 11.09
N TYR A 30 -7.07 10.79 10.87
CA TYR A 30 -6.69 10.14 9.63
C TYR A 30 -7.57 8.93 9.30
N VAL A 31 -8.19 8.97 8.11
CA VAL A 31 -8.91 7.84 7.51
C VAL A 31 -8.18 7.45 6.22
N PRO A 32 -7.71 6.19 6.09
CA PRO A 32 -6.99 5.75 4.89
C PRO A 32 -7.83 5.89 3.62
N THR A 33 -7.21 6.45 2.59
CA THR A 33 -7.77 6.49 1.25
C THR A 33 -7.61 5.14 0.55
N LYS A 34 -8.32 4.92 -0.56
CA LYS A 34 -8.11 3.73 -1.41
C LYS A 34 -6.65 3.61 -1.86
N GLN A 35 -5.99 4.75 -2.13
CA GLN A 35 -4.59 4.76 -2.54
C GLN A 35 -3.67 4.35 -1.39
N ASP A 36 -3.97 4.76 -0.16
CA ASP A 36 -3.22 4.31 1.03
C ASP A 36 -3.31 2.81 1.19
N VAL A 37 -4.52 2.26 1.08
CA VAL A 37 -4.76 0.80 1.17
C VAL A 37 -3.98 0.03 0.10
N LEU A 38 -3.93 0.55 -1.14
CA LEU A 38 -3.17 -0.08 -2.23
C LEU A 38 -1.65 -0.01 -2.02
N ASN A 39 -1.14 1.02 -1.34
CA ASN A 39 0.28 1.18 -1.04
C ASN A 39 0.70 0.49 0.26
N CYS A 40 -0.25 0.08 1.12
CA CYS A 40 0.06 -0.63 2.33
C CYS A 40 0.69 -2.01 2.05
N ARG A 41 1.94 -2.21 2.47
CA ARG A 41 2.62 -3.50 2.38
C ARG A 41 2.25 -4.40 3.56
N ILE A 42 1.23 -5.24 3.35
CA ILE A 42 0.84 -6.29 4.31
C ILE A 42 1.34 -7.63 3.78
N LYS A 43 2.03 -8.40 4.63
CA LYS A 43 2.43 -9.77 4.28
C LYS A 43 1.18 -10.62 4.12
N THR A 44 1.06 -11.34 3.01
CA THR A 44 0.00 -12.31 2.83
C THR A 44 0.21 -13.48 3.80
N PHE A 45 -0.86 -13.92 4.46
CA PHE A 45 -0.84 -15.08 5.34
C PHE A 45 -1.90 -16.07 4.86
N GLY A 46 -1.50 -17.32 4.62
CA GLY A 46 -2.41 -18.35 4.12
C GLY A 46 -2.88 -18.10 2.69
N ILE A 47 -4.00 -18.75 2.33
CA ILE A 47 -4.65 -18.60 1.03
C ILE A 47 -5.88 -17.71 1.23
N HIS A 48 -5.96 -16.65 0.41
CA HIS A 48 -7.11 -15.77 0.34
C HIS A 48 -7.69 -15.82 -1.07
N GLU A 49 -8.93 -16.30 -1.17
CA GLU A 49 -9.70 -16.33 -2.41
C GLU A 49 -10.58 -15.08 -2.49
N THR A 50 -10.68 -14.48 -3.67
CA THR A 50 -11.49 -13.28 -3.91
C THR A 50 -12.28 -13.46 -5.18
N GLU A 51 -13.58 -13.68 -5.03
CA GLU A 51 -14.50 -13.80 -6.15
C GLU A 51 -15.06 -12.44 -6.53
N PHE A 52 -15.09 -12.13 -7.83
CA PHE A 52 -15.73 -10.92 -8.33
C PHE A 52 -16.36 -11.12 -9.71
N ILE A 53 -17.39 -10.34 -10.00
CA ILE A 53 -18.06 -10.35 -11.30
C ILE A 53 -17.58 -9.16 -12.12
N TYR A 54 -17.07 -9.42 -13.32
CA TYR A 54 -16.69 -8.37 -14.27
C TYR A 54 -17.30 -8.67 -15.64
N GLN A 55 -18.09 -7.72 -16.16
CA GLN A 55 -18.80 -7.85 -17.46
C GLN A 55 -19.67 -9.11 -17.57
N GLY A 56 -20.28 -9.54 -16.47
CA GLY A 56 -21.14 -10.73 -16.43
C GLY A 56 -20.38 -12.06 -16.35
N LEU A 57 -19.04 -12.03 -16.27
CA LEU A 57 -18.20 -13.19 -16.02
C LEU A 57 -17.79 -13.21 -14.55
N THR A 58 -17.94 -14.37 -13.91
CA THR A 58 -17.47 -14.60 -12.54
C THR A 58 -16.02 -15.05 -12.58
N PHE A 59 -15.16 -14.35 -11.85
CA PHE A 59 -13.77 -14.71 -11.60
C PHE A 59 -13.68 -15.30 -10.19
N GLN A 60 -13.09 -16.48 -10.08
CA GLN A 60 -12.81 -17.21 -8.84
C GLN A 60 -11.30 -17.44 -8.73
#